data_AF-A0A1G1GU90-F1
#
_entry.id   AF-A0A1G1GU90-F1
#
_cell.length_a   1.000
_cell.length_b   1.000
_cell.length_c   1.000
_cell.angle_alpha   90.00
_cell.angle_beta   90.00
_cell.angle_gamma   90.00
#
_symmetry.space_group_name_H-M   'P 1'
#
loop_
_entity.id
_entity.type
_entity.pdbx_description
1 polymer ?
#
loop_
_entity_poly.entity_id
_entity_poly.type
_entity_poly.pdbx_seq_one_letter_code
_entity_poly.pdbx_strand_id
1 'polypeptide(L)'
;MPARHLMACFSLFIVPAAALILLFAGTITPLSAGVQESTGNKQYPTRYATIFFNTDEDLVHFTRNIGTGLSFFTEDRGKDPRLTAKRVDELTVRVMKILGMPIPHLHFSLHLFPEQGDLDGVYAAAASGKKPAPPAWYDDRTKSIAISVENVTEGILAHEIVHAVVCSYFGSPPPALTQEILAEHVDRHLGEE
;
A
#
# COMPACT_ATOMS: atom_id res chain seq x y z
N MET A 1 14.81 -20.49 54.04
CA MET A 1 15.89 -21.46 53.75
C MET A 1 16.01 -21.61 52.23
N PRO A 2 17.11 -21.16 51.60
CA PRO A 2 17.36 -21.36 50.17
C PRO A 2 18.26 -22.58 49.93
N ALA A 3 17.89 -23.43 48.97
CA ALA A 3 18.71 -24.50 48.38
C ALA A 3 19.13 -24.03 46.97
N ARG A 4 20.42 -23.75 46.71
CA ARG A 4 21.55 -24.65 46.41
C ARG A 4 21.64 -25.12 44.95
N HIS A 5 22.72 -24.66 44.31
CA HIS A 5 23.64 -25.35 43.37
C HIS A 5 23.18 -25.76 41.97
N LEU A 6 23.90 -25.29 40.93
CA LEU A 6 24.95 -26.00 40.16
C LEU A 6 25.15 -25.27 38.82
N MET A 7 26.25 -24.52 38.62
CA MET A 7 27.44 -24.92 37.85
C MET A 7 27.18 -25.73 36.57
N ALA A 8 27.47 -25.11 35.43
CA ALA A 8 27.92 -25.82 34.23
C ALA A 8 29.01 -25.00 33.53
N CYS A 9 30.22 -25.57 33.53
CA CYS A 9 31.38 -25.17 32.74
C CYS A 9 31.09 -25.33 31.24
N PHE A 10 31.56 -24.39 30.42
CA PHE A 10 31.91 -24.69 29.04
C PHE A 10 33.22 -23.98 28.69
N SER A 11 34.25 -24.79 28.56
CA SER A 11 35.57 -24.42 28.06
C SER A 11 35.75 -25.04 26.67
N LEU A 12 36.56 -24.37 25.84
CA LEU A 12 37.29 -24.93 24.68
C LEU A 12 36.43 -25.17 23.41
N PHE A 13 36.80 -24.75 22.20
CA PHE A 13 38.12 -24.83 21.54
C PHE A 13 38.31 -23.73 20.48
N ILE A 14 39.54 -23.23 20.40
CA ILE A 14 40.10 -22.50 19.27
C ILE A 14 40.52 -23.54 18.23
N VAL A 15 40.16 -23.35 16.95
CA VAL A 15 40.72 -24.12 15.82
C VAL A 15 41.40 -23.11 14.87
N PRO A 16 42.66 -23.31 14.48
CA PRO A 16 43.41 -22.37 13.65
C PRO A 16 43.15 -22.56 12.15
N ALA A 17 43.49 -21.50 11.42
CA ALA A 17 43.43 -21.35 9.98
C ALA A 17 44.22 -22.44 9.22
N ALA A 18 43.63 -22.93 8.13
CA ALA A 18 44.36 -23.58 7.05
C ALA A 18 43.80 -23.07 5.71
N ALA A 19 44.70 -22.47 4.94
CA ALA A 19 44.47 -21.99 3.59
C ALA A 19 44.22 -23.16 2.62
N LEU A 20 43.25 -23.01 1.72
CA LEU A 20 43.20 -23.79 0.50
C LEU A 20 42.88 -22.86 -0.68
N ILE A 21 43.95 -22.51 -1.39
CA ILE A 21 43.92 -21.88 -2.70
C ILE A 21 43.49 -22.96 -3.70
N LEU A 22 42.35 -22.76 -4.37
CA LEU A 22 42.00 -23.48 -5.59
C LEU A 22 41.74 -22.46 -6.71
N LEU A 23 42.68 -22.44 -7.66
CA LEU A 23 42.55 -21.78 -8.95
C LEU A 23 41.32 -22.35 -9.69
N PHE A 24 40.36 -21.48 -9.99
CA PHE A 24 39.41 -21.71 -11.08
C PHE A 24 39.70 -20.70 -12.19
N ALA A 25 40.45 -21.14 -13.19
CA ALA A 25 40.48 -20.53 -14.51
C ALA A 25 39.22 -20.99 -15.26
N GLY A 26 38.14 -20.23 -15.12
CA GLY A 26 36.87 -20.42 -15.81
C GLY A 26 36.66 -19.31 -16.83
N THR A 27 36.44 -19.69 -18.07
CA THR A 27 36.34 -18.85 -19.26
C THR A 27 35.23 -17.80 -19.18
N ILE A 28 35.59 -16.57 -19.54
CA ILE A 28 34.73 -15.40 -19.64
C ILE A 28 33.74 -15.62 -20.79
N THR A 29 32.48 -15.90 -20.47
CA THR A 29 31.37 -15.67 -21.40
C THR A 29 30.67 -14.39 -20.94
N PRO A 30 30.59 -13.34 -21.77
CA PRO A 30 29.72 -12.22 -21.47
C PRO A 30 28.28 -12.70 -21.65
N LEU A 31 27.69 -13.18 -20.55
CA LEU A 31 26.25 -13.30 -20.42
C LEU A 31 25.71 -11.88 -20.61
N SER A 32 25.12 -11.61 -21.78
CA SER A 32 24.25 -10.46 -21.96
C SER A 32 23.05 -10.68 -21.05
N ALA A 33 23.22 -10.30 -19.79
CA ALA A 33 22.11 -9.98 -18.93
C ALA A 33 21.38 -8.84 -19.65
N GLY A 34 20.21 -9.17 -20.20
CA GLY A 34 19.21 -8.15 -20.43
C GLY A 34 19.11 -7.40 -19.11
N VAL A 35 19.45 -6.11 -19.15
CA VAL A 35 19.09 -5.20 -18.08
C VAL A 35 17.57 -5.24 -18.05
N GLN A 36 17.04 -6.12 -17.22
CA GLN A 36 15.70 -6.01 -16.71
C GLN A 36 15.74 -4.72 -15.91
N GLU A 37 15.41 -3.63 -16.59
CA GLU A 37 15.15 -2.34 -15.99
C GLU A 37 14.27 -2.63 -14.80
N SER A 38 14.85 -2.50 -13.61
CA SER A 38 14.16 -2.82 -12.37
C SER A 38 12.86 -2.03 -12.42
N THR A 39 11.74 -2.74 -12.34
CA THR A 39 10.41 -2.21 -12.04
C THR A 39 10.52 -1.48 -10.70
N GLY A 40 11.11 -0.28 -10.72
CA GLY A 40 11.21 0.59 -9.57
C GLY A 40 9.81 1.09 -9.35
N ASN A 41 9.23 0.77 -8.19
CA ASN A 41 7.95 1.33 -7.76
C ASN A 41 8.04 2.86 -7.88
N LYS A 42 7.44 3.41 -8.94
CA LYS A 42 7.34 4.85 -9.12
C LYS A 42 6.48 5.38 -7.98
N GLN A 43 6.80 6.58 -7.52
CA GLN A 43 6.06 7.21 -6.45
C GLN A 43 5.68 8.63 -6.83
N TYR A 44 4.47 9.03 -6.44
CA TYR A 44 3.96 10.38 -6.63
C TYR A 44 3.35 10.92 -5.33
N PRO A 45 3.93 11.97 -4.74
CA PRO A 45 3.39 12.56 -3.52
C PRO A 45 2.16 13.44 -3.81
N THR A 46 1.22 13.42 -2.89
CA THR A 46 0.03 14.29 -2.84
C THR A 46 0.02 15.03 -1.50
N ARG A 47 -1.04 15.80 -1.20
CA ARG A 47 -1.15 16.43 0.12
C ARG A 47 -1.38 15.41 1.24
N TYR A 48 -2.14 14.34 0.98
CA TYR A 48 -2.57 13.39 2.01
C TYR A 48 -2.04 11.96 1.82
N ALA A 49 -1.35 11.69 0.72
CA ALA A 49 -0.89 10.36 0.39
C ALA A 49 0.40 10.33 -0.44
N THR A 50 1.11 9.21 -0.41
CA THR A 50 2.13 8.86 -1.41
C THR A 50 1.60 7.71 -2.26
N ILE A 51 1.45 7.93 -3.57
CA ILE A 51 0.93 6.94 -4.52
C ILE A 51 2.10 6.13 -5.07
N PHE A 52 2.08 4.81 -4.93
CA PHE A 52 3.06 3.87 -5.47
C PHE A 52 2.45 3.09 -6.64
N PHE A 53 3.15 3.03 -7.76
CA PHE A 53 2.65 2.40 -8.99
C PHE A 53 3.81 1.85 -9.84
N ASN A 54 3.51 0.91 -10.74
CA ASN A 54 4.52 0.25 -11.56
C ASN A 54 4.73 0.99 -12.89
N THR A 55 3.63 1.35 -13.56
CA THR A 55 3.63 1.97 -14.90
C THR A 55 2.79 3.24 -14.94
N ASP A 56 3.08 4.14 -15.89
CA ASP A 56 2.31 5.39 -16.00
C ASP A 56 0.87 5.08 -16.47
N GLU A 57 0.69 3.99 -17.19
CA GLU A 57 -0.58 3.41 -17.57
C GLU A 57 -1.44 3.08 -16.33
N ASP A 58 -0.88 2.41 -15.31
CA ASP A 58 -1.60 2.10 -14.06
C ASP A 58 -2.15 3.37 -13.42
N LEU A 59 -1.34 4.42 -13.38
CA LEU A 59 -1.72 5.71 -12.82
C LEU A 59 -2.83 6.37 -13.64
N VAL A 60 -2.76 6.31 -14.97
CA VAL A 60 -3.79 6.82 -15.88
C VAL A 60 -5.12 6.07 -15.68
N HIS A 61 -5.07 4.74 -15.62
CA HIS A 61 -6.24 3.88 -15.41
C HIS A 61 -6.87 4.15 -14.06
N PHE A 62 -6.08 4.16 -13.00
CA PHE A 62 -6.52 4.52 -11.66
C PHE A 62 -7.19 5.89 -11.64
N THR A 63 -6.55 6.90 -12.24
CA THR A 63 -7.08 8.27 -12.32
C THR A 63 -8.45 8.28 -12.97
N ARG A 64 -8.63 7.57 -14.09
CA ARG A 64 -9.92 7.46 -14.79
C ARG A 64 -10.98 6.82 -13.89
N ASN A 65 -10.64 5.72 -13.22
CA ASN A 65 -11.58 4.93 -12.42
C ASN A 65 -12.09 5.65 -11.16
N ILE A 66 -11.30 6.56 -10.59
CA ILE A 66 -11.72 7.39 -9.44
C ILE A 66 -12.34 8.74 -9.87
N GLY A 67 -12.52 8.99 -11.16
CA GLY A 67 -13.19 10.19 -11.65
C GLY A 67 -14.71 10.03 -11.72
N THR A 68 -15.45 11.08 -11.39
CA THR A 68 -16.91 11.13 -11.56
C THR A 68 -17.36 11.91 -12.80
N GLY A 69 -18.50 11.49 -13.36
CA GLY A 69 -19.32 12.28 -14.30
C GLY A 69 -18.66 12.64 -15.63
N LEU A 70 -19.08 13.77 -16.24
CA LEU A 70 -18.62 14.25 -17.56
C LEU A 70 -17.09 14.51 -17.66
N SER A 71 -16.34 14.39 -16.57
CA SER A 71 -14.87 14.47 -16.53
C SER A 71 -14.17 13.32 -17.29
N PHE A 72 -14.91 12.29 -17.70
CA PHE A 72 -14.40 11.22 -18.58
C PHE A 72 -14.04 11.71 -20.00
N PHE A 73 -14.65 12.81 -20.49
CA PHE A 73 -14.51 13.24 -21.89
C PHE A 73 -13.23 14.03 -22.21
N THR A 74 -12.30 14.23 -21.26
CA THR A 74 -10.99 14.84 -21.55
C THR A 74 -9.90 13.77 -21.53
N GLU A 75 -9.80 13.04 -22.64
CA GLU A 75 -8.95 11.87 -22.84
C GLU A 75 -7.44 12.14 -22.65
N ASP A 76 -7.00 13.39 -22.84
CA ASP A 76 -5.61 13.81 -22.69
C ASP A 76 -5.18 14.13 -21.24
N ARG A 77 -6.12 14.36 -20.31
CA ARG A 77 -5.76 14.77 -18.94
C ARG A 77 -5.37 13.62 -18.02
N GLY A 78 -5.71 12.38 -18.37
CA GLY A 78 -5.39 11.20 -17.57
C GLY A 78 -3.88 10.94 -17.43
N LYS A 79 -3.06 11.49 -18.33
CA LYS A 79 -1.60 11.35 -18.34
C LYS A 79 -0.89 12.31 -17.39
N ASP A 80 -1.58 13.28 -16.80
CA ASP A 80 -0.97 14.22 -15.86
C ASP A 80 -1.11 13.70 -14.42
N PRO A 81 -0.03 13.27 -13.74
CA PRO A 81 -0.07 12.81 -12.36
C PRO A 81 -0.65 13.84 -11.38
N ARG A 82 -0.61 15.14 -11.73
CA ARG A 82 -1.22 16.20 -10.92
C ARG A 82 -2.74 16.05 -10.85
N LEU A 83 -3.38 15.52 -11.89
CA LEU A 83 -4.82 15.23 -11.84
C LEU A 83 -5.13 14.11 -10.84
N THR A 84 -4.32 13.05 -10.84
CA THR A 84 -4.45 11.95 -9.89
C THR A 84 -4.34 12.44 -8.45
N ALA A 85 -3.28 13.21 -8.17
CA ALA A 85 -3.06 13.76 -6.84
C ALA A 85 -4.19 14.69 -6.41
N LYS A 86 -4.65 15.56 -7.30
CA LYS A 86 -5.79 16.43 -7.06
C LYS A 86 -7.05 15.62 -6.70
N ARG A 87 -7.36 14.55 -7.44
CA ARG A 87 -8.54 13.71 -7.19
C ARG A 87 -8.45 12.99 -5.84
N VAL A 88 -7.30 12.41 -5.52
CA VAL A 88 -7.06 11.77 -4.21
C VAL A 88 -7.21 12.79 -3.09
N ASP A 89 -6.64 13.99 -3.25
CA ASP A 89 -6.73 15.04 -2.24
C ASP A 89 -8.17 15.56 -2.05
N GLU A 90 -8.90 15.80 -3.15
CA GLU A 90 -10.30 16.23 -3.13
C GLU A 90 -11.20 15.17 -2.47
N LEU A 91 -11.00 13.89 -2.82
CA LEU A 91 -11.73 12.79 -2.22
C LEU A 91 -11.44 12.68 -0.72
N THR A 92 -10.18 12.79 -0.32
CA THR A 92 -9.78 12.75 1.10
C THR A 92 -10.40 13.88 1.90
N VAL A 93 -10.43 15.10 1.35
CA VAL A 93 -11.11 16.25 1.97
C VAL A 93 -12.61 16.00 2.10
N ARG A 94 -13.26 15.46 1.06
CA ARG A 94 -14.69 15.13 1.09
C ARG A 94 -15.00 14.10 2.17
N VAL A 95 -14.21 13.03 2.26
CA VAL A 95 -14.35 12.00 3.31
C VAL A 95 -14.23 12.61 4.70
N MET A 96 -13.18 13.40 4.96
CA MET A 96 -13.00 14.08 6.26
C MET A 96 -14.17 15.02 6.59
N LYS A 97 -14.72 15.71 5.57
CA LYS A 97 -15.85 16.62 5.73
C LYS A 97 -17.13 15.86 6.09
N ILE A 98 -17.45 14.78 5.38
CA ILE A 98 -18.62 13.93 5.66
C ILE A 98 -18.52 13.35 7.08
N LEU A 99 -17.34 12.86 7.48
CA LEU A 99 -17.11 12.33 8.82
C LEU A 99 -17.08 13.40 9.92
N GLY A 100 -16.91 14.69 9.58
CA GLY A 100 -16.65 15.75 10.55
C GLY A 100 -15.31 15.58 11.29
N MET A 101 -14.32 14.95 10.65
CA MET A 101 -13.03 14.56 11.25
C MET A 101 -11.85 15.21 10.51
N PRO A 102 -11.60 16.52 10.70
CA PRO A 102 -10.47 17.18 10.06
C PRO A 102 -9.13 16.76 10.68
N ILE A 103 -8.18 16.31 9.85
CA ILE A 103 -6.83 15.91 10.27
C ILE A 103 -5.79 16.69 9.45
N PRO A 104 -5.15 17.74 10.00
CA PRO A 104 -4.23 18.61 9.24
C PRO A 104 -3.01 17.92 8.65
N HIS A 105 -2.57 16.81 9.26
CA HIS A 105 -1.34 16.09 8.91
C HIS A 105 -1.61 14.61 8.59
N LEU A 106 -2.79 14.30 8.06
CA LEU A 106 -3.08 12.95 7.57
C LEU A 106 -2.14 12.62 6.40
N HIS A 107 -1.44 11.50 6.48
CA HIS A 107 -0.62 10.99 5.39
C HIS A 107 -0.68 9.46 5.35
N PHE A 108 -1.03 8.87 4.21
CA PHE A 108 -1.07 7.41 4.02
C PHE A 108 -0.34 6.97 2.75
N SER A 109 -0.02 5.68 2.64
CA SER A 109 0.53 5.10 1.41
C SER A 109 -0.59 4.53 0.55
N LEU A 110 -0.57 4.74 -0.76
CA LEU A 110 -1.54 4.18 -1.69
C LEU A 110 -0.82 3.32 -2.73
N HIS A 111 -0.96 2.01 -2.65
CA HIS A 111 -0.30 1.05 -3.54
C HIS A 111 -1.26 0.58 -4.63
N LEU A 112 -0.92 0.89 -5.88
CA LEU A 112 -1.69 0.51 -7.06
C LEU A 112 -1.18 -0.81 -7.61
N PHE A 113 -2.07 -1.80 -7.67
CA PHE A 113 -1.83 -3.10 -8.30
C PHE A 113 -2.62 -3.18 -9.60
N PRO A 114 -1.99 -3.47 -10.75
CA PRO A 114 -2.69 -3.48 -12.04
C PRO A 114 -3.93 -4.38 -12.03
N GLU A 115 -3.77 -5.62 -11.57
CA GLU A 115 -4.81 -6.66 -11.59
C GLU A 115 -5.17 -7.13 -10.17
N GLN A 116 -6.37 -7.71 -10.01
CA GLN A 116 -6.78 -8.31 -8.73
C GLN A 116 -5.85 -9.46 -8.29
N GLY A 117 -5.27 -10.20 -9.23
CA GLY A 117 -4.35 -11.31 -8.93
C GLY A 117 -3.08 -10.87 -8.21
N ASP A 118 -2.54 -9.69 -8.57
CA ASP A 118 -1.38 -9.10 -7.91
C ASP A 118 -1.72 -8.71 -6.46
N LEU A 119 -2.90 -8.11 -6.28
CA LEU A 119 -3.42 -7.70 -4.98
C LEU A 119 -3.64 -8.93 -4.07
N ASP A 120 -4.23 -10.00 -4.60
CA ASP A 120 -4.45 -11.28 -3.89
C ASP A 120 -3.14 -11.88 -3.36
N GLY A 121 -2.04 -11.75 -4.12
CA GLY A 121 -0.73 -12.21 -3.72
C GLY A 121 -0.21 -11.50 -2.48
N VAL A 122 -0.30 -10.17 -2.46
CA VAL A 122 0.11 -9.34 -1.33
C VAL A 122 -0.83 -9.51 -0.14
N TYR A 123 -2.14 -9.58 -0.37
CA TYR A 123 -3.14 -9.80 0.68
C TYR A 123 -2.93 -11.12 1.41
N ALA A 124 -2.68 -12.21 0.68
CA ALA A 124 -2.45 -13.52 1.27
C ALA A 124 -1.25 -13.52 2.23
N ALA A 125 -0.20 -12.74 1.92
CA ALA A 125 0.96 -12.57 2.78
C ALA A 125 0.69 -11.65 3.99
N ALA A 126 -0.13 -10.61 3.84
CA ALA A 126 -0.32 -9.58 4.85
C ALA A 126 -1.49 -9.82 5.82
N ALA A 127 -2.59 -10.43 5.36
CA ALA A 127 -3.90 -10.38 5.98
C ALA A 127 -4.48 -11.77 6.36
N SER A 128 -3.61 -12.77 6.61
CA SER A 128 -3.96 -14.10 7.14
C SER A 128 -4.39 -15.17 6.13
N GLY A 129 -4.08 -15.01 4.84
CA GLY A 129 -4.14 -16.10 3.86
C GLY A 129 -5.52 -16.51 3.32
N LYS A 130 -6.58 -15.75 3.56
CA LYS A 130 -7.90 -16.00 2.95
C LYS A 130 -7.95 -15.37 1.56
N LYS A 131 -8.36 -16.16 0.56
CA LYS A 131 -8.59 -15.72 -0.82
C LYS A 131 -10.08 -15.85 -1.19
N PRO A 132 -10.59 -15.02 -2.12
CA PRO A 132 -9.91 -13.88 -2.75
C PRO A 132 -9.83 -12.65 -1.83
N ALA A 133 -8.92 -11.72 -2.13
CA ALA A 133 -8.86 -10.44 -1.43
C ALA A 133 -10.03 -9.54 -1.87
N PRO A 134 -10.46 -8.58 -1.03
CA PRO A 134 -11.30 -7.49 -1.50
C PRO A 134 -10.57 -6.66 -2.59
N PRO A 135 -11.30 -5.86 -3.38
CA PRO A 135 -10.71 -5.02 -4.44
C PRO A 135 -9.80 -3.91 -3.90
N ALA A 136 -9.93 -3.59 -2.62
CA ALA A 136 -9.02 -2.74 -1.88
C ALA A 136 -8.98 -3.19 -0.42
N TRP A 137 -7.93 -2.82 0.31
CA TRP A 137 -7.91 -2.92 1.76
C TRP A 137 -6.97 -1.87 2.37
N TYR A 138 -7.29 -1.44 3.59
CA TYR A 138 -6.43 -0.64 4.44
C TYR A 138 -5.72 -1.49 5.51
N ASP A 139 -4.39 -1.37 5.60
CA ASP A 139 -3.58 -1.94 6.70
C ASP A 139 -3.20 -0.83 7.69
N ASP A 140 -3.79 -0.91 8.88
CA ASP A 140 -3.55 0.07 9.94
C ASP A 140 -2.11 0.08 10.48
N ARG A 141 -1.38 -1.03 10.36
CA ARG A 141 0.00 -1.14 10.86
C ARG A 141 0.96 -0.33 10.00
N THR A 142 0.75 -0.35 8.69
CA THR A 142 1.61 0.36 7.73
C THR A 142 1.01 1.68 7.27
N LYS A 143 -0.24 1.99 7.66
CA LYS A 143 -1.02 3.14 7.17
C LYS A 143 -1.07 3.14 5.64
N SER A 144 -1.35 1.97 5.08
CA SER A 144 -1.33 1.74 3.63
C SER A 144 -2.69 1.28 3.14
N ILE A 145 -3.13 1.86 2.03
CA ILE A 145 -4.21 1.36 1.20
C ILE A 145 -3.56 0.59 0.06
N ALA A 146 -3.97 -0.66 -0.14
CA ALA A 146 -3.63 -1.45 -1.32
C ALA A 146 -4.87 -1.62 -2.18
N ILE A 147 -4.76 -1.40 -3.49
CA ILE A 147 -5.94 -1.36 -4.36
C ILE A 147 -5.66 -1.95 -5.74
N SER A 148 -6.65 -2.67 -6.27
CA SER A 148 -6.66 -3.17 -7.63
C SER A 148 -7.13 -2.05 -8.57
N VAL A 149 -6.28 -1.66 -9.52
CA VAL A 149 -6.60 -0.65 -10.54
C VAL A 149 -7.72 -1.13 -11.44
N GLU A 150 -7.79 -2.43 -11.76
CA GLU A 150 -8.87 -3.03 -12.54
C GLU A 150 -10.25 -2.81 -11.91
N ASN A 151 -10.36 -2.93 -10.59
CA ASN A 151 -11.65 -2.97 -9.89
C ASN A 151 -11.98 -1.70 -9.09
N VAL A 152 -11.05 -0.76 -8.96
CA VAL A 152 -11.25 0.46 -8.18
C VAL A 152 -12.37 1.32 -8.73
N THR A 153 -13.11 1.95 -7.82
CA THR A 153 -14.02 3.05 -8.09
C THR A 153 -13.75 4.18 -7.09
N GLU A 154 -14.29 5.38 -7.33
CA GLU A 154 -14.22 6.48 -6.34
C GLU A 154 -14.78 6.02 -4.97
N GLY A 155 -15.90 5.28 -4.97
CA GLY A 155 -16.52 4.76 -3.74
C GLY A 155 -15.62 3.78 -2.99
N ILE A 156 -15.00 2.82 -3.69
CA ILE A 156 -14.06 1.88 -3.06
C ILE A 156 -12.88 2.62 -2.44
N LEU A 157 -12.30 3.61 -3.14
CA LEU A 157 -11.21 4.39 -2.57
C LEU A 157 -11.68 5.24 -1.38
N ALA A 158 -12.88 5.83 -1.46
CA ALA A 158 -13.46 6.60 -0.37
C ALA A 158 -13.62 5.76 0.89
N HIS A 159 -14.14 4.54 0.74
CA HIS A 159 -14.30 3.55 1.80
C HIS A 159 -12.97 3.27 2.52
N GLU A 160 -11.89 3.00 1.77
CA GLU A 160 -10.58 2.77 2.38
C GLU A 160 -9.97 4.02 3.03
N ILE A 161 -10.23 5.20 2.47
CA ILE A 161 -9.83 6.48 3.08
C ILE A 161 -10.55 6.67 4.43
N VAL A 162 -11.78 6.19 4.60
CA VAL A 162 -12.47 6.24 5.90
C VAL A 162 -11.66 5.51 6.95
N HIS A 163 -11.17 4.30 6.65
CA HIS A 163 -10.32 3.56 7.60
C HIS A 163 -9.04 4.34 7.94
N ALA A 164 -8.40 4.97 6.95
CA ALA A 164 -7.22 5.80 7.19
C ALA A 164 -7.51 7.02 8.09
N VAL A 165 -8.62 7.72 7.85
CA VAL A 165 -9.07 8.88 8.64
C VAL A 165 -9.43 8.45 10.06
N VAL A 166 -10.31 7.46 10.21
CA VAL A 166 -10.84 7.00 11.49
C VAL A 166 -9.72 6.46 12.38
N CYS A 167 -8.82 5.62 11.84
CA CYS A 167 -7.72 5.07 12.61
C CYS A 167 -6.68 6.12 13.01
N SER A 168 -6.53 7.18 12.20
CA SER A 168 -5.66 8.31 12.55
C SER A 168 -6.30 9.26 13.56
N TYR A 169 -7.63 9.39 13.54
CA TYR A 169 -8.38 10.33 14.38
C TYR A 169 -8.47 9.88 15.84
N PHE A 170 -8.76 8.60 16.09
CA PHE A 170 -9.09 8.12 17.45
C PHE A 170 -7.89 7.75 18.33
N GLY A 171 -6.64 7.93 17.87
CA GLY A 171 -5.41 7.57 18.59
C GLY A 171 -5.19 6.06 18.76
N SER A 172 -6.26 5.28 18.86
CA SER A 172 -6.34 3.84 18.67
C SER A 172 -7.52 3.53 17.73
N PRO A 173 -7.39 2.55 16.81
CA PRO A 173 -8.48 2.18 15.93
C PRO A 173 -9.73 1.80 16.75
N PRO A 174 -10.91 2.35 16.43
CA PRO A 174 -12.15 1.91 17.05
C PRO A 174 -12.47 0.46 16.62
N PRO A 175 -13.43 -0.22 17.27
CA PRO A 175 -13.83 -1.57 16.89
C PRO A 175 -14.17 -1.67 15.39
N ALA A 176 -13.80 -2.78 14.74
CA ALA A 176 -13.97 -2.96 13.29
C ALA A 176 -15.40 -2.63 12.83
N LEU A 177 -16.43 -3.12 13.52
CA LEU A 177 -17.82 -2.83 13.21
C LEU A 177 -18.13 -1.31 13.20
N THR A 178 -17.55 -0.54 14.11
CA THR A 178 -17.72 0.92 14.13
C THR A 178 -17.06 1.56 12.92
N GLN A 179 -15.90 1.07 12.48
CA GLN A 179 -15.23 1.56 11.29
C GLN A 179 -16.09 1.33 10.04
N GLU A 180 -16.63 0.12 9.87
CA GLU A 180 -17.52 -0.23 8.76
C GLU A 180 -18.78 0.65 8.73
N ILE A 181 -19.41 0.91 9.87
CA ILE A 181 -20.60 1.79 9.95
C ILE A 181 -20.26 3.22 9.48
N LEU A 182 -19.08 3.72 9.83
CA LEU A 182 -18.61 5.03 9.36
C LEU A 182 -18.28 5.01 7.87
N ALA A 183 -17.74 3.91 7.35
CA ALA A 183 -17.44 3.73 5.94
C ALA A 183 -18.73 3.70 5.12
N GLU A 184 -19.72 2.91 5.53
CA GLU A 184 -21.06 2.90 4.92
C GLU A 184 -21.77 4.26 5.02
N HIS A 185 -21.54 5.02 6.08
CA HIS A 185 -22.06 6.38 6.19
C HIS A 185 -21.48 7.26 5.09
N VAL A 186 -20.17 7.21 4.85
CA VAL A 186 -19.53 7.95 3.75
C VAL A 186 -20.03 7.47 2.39
N ASP A 187 -20.15 6.15 2.18
CA ASP A 187 -20.63 5.58 0.92
C ASP A 187 -22.01 6.13 0.51
N ARG A 188 -22.92 6.32 1.49
CA ARG A 188 -24.26 6.88 1.24
C ARG A 188 -24.27 8.37 0.90
N HIS A 189 -23.33 9.16 1.43
CA HIS A 189 -23.35 10.62 1.31
C HIS A 189 -22.31 11.16 0.31
N LEU A 190 -21.47 10.29 -0.28
CA LEU A 190 -20.39 10.69 -1.17
C LEU A 190 -20.86 11.48 -2.41
N GLY A 191 -22.08 11.18 -2.89
CA GLY A 191 -22.69 11.82 -4.05
C GLY A 191 -23.65 12.98 -3.74
N GLU A 192 -23.82 13.35 -2.46
CA GLU A 192 -24.72 14.43 -2.05
C GLU A 192 -24.05 15.81 -2.01
N GLU A 193 -22.72 15.87 -2.21
CA GLU A 193 -21.91 17.10 -2.23
C GLU A 193 -21.55 17.57 -3.64
#